data_AF-A0A6G3TGB1-F1
#
_entry.id   AF-A0A6G3TGB1-F1
#
_cell.length_a   1.000
_cell.length_b   1.000
_cell.length_c   1.000
_cell.angle_alpha   90.00
_cell.angle_beta   90.00
_cell.angle_gamma   90.00
#
_symmetry.space_group_name_H-M   'P 1'
#
loop_
_entity.id
_entity.type
_entity.pdbx_description
1 polymer ?
#
loop_
_entity_poly.entity_id
_entity_poly.type
_entity_poly.pdbx_seq_one_letter_code
_entity_poly.pdbx_strand_id
1 'polypeptide(L)'
;LAHLRGQIATAAARFAELALVADPAVLRGKRFGNAILVAADHPLPVAELTRRAASDPHPARVEHGRALTDFTGGAHPVTDAAAVDSPAPPESVFK
;
A
#
# COMPACT_ATOMS: atom_id res chain seq x y z
N LEU A 1 5.31 -4.28 8.52
CA LEU A 1 4.30 -4.13 7.44
C LEU A 1 4.09 -5.43 6.64
N ALA A 2 4.16 -6.61 7.29
CA ALA A 2 4.10 -7.89 6.57
C ALA A 2 2.75 -8.10 5.86
N HIS A 3 1.64 -7.81 6.54
CA HIS A 3 0.30 -7.89 5.96
C HIS A 3 0.20 -7.08 4.66
N LEU A 4 0.61 -5.81 4.68
CA LEU A 4 0.57 -4.94 3.50
C LEU A 4 1.44 -5.47 2.34
N ARG A 5 2.65 -5.97 2.63
CA ARG A 5 3.52 -6.54 1.58
C ARG A 5 2.89 -7.77 0.92
N GLY A 6 2.22 -8.62 1.69
CA GLY A 6 1.46 -9.76 1.17
C GLY A 6 0.33 -9.32 0.23
N GLN A 7 -0.45 -8.31 0.62
CA GLN A 7 -1.54 -7.79 -0.23
C GLN A 7 -1.02 -7.19 -1.54
N ILE A 8 0.12 -6.49 -1.51
CA ILE A 8 0.76 -5.97 -2.72
C ILE A 8 1.20 -7.12 -3.64
N ALA A 9 1.82 -8.16 -3.07
CA ALA A 9 2.21 -9.35 -3.83
C ALA A 9 1.00 -10.07 -4.46
N THR A 10 -0.11 -10.17 -3.74
CA THR A 10 -1.37 -10.72 -4.27
C THR A 10 -1.87 -9.92 -5.47
N ALA A 11 -1.95 -8.59 -5.35
CA ALA A 11 -2.40 -7.75 -6.46
C ALA A 11 -1.44 -7.82 -7.66
N ALA A 12 -0.13 -7.87 -7.41
CA ALA A 12 0.90 -7.98 -8.45
C ALA A 12 0.87 -9.33 -9.19
N ALA A 13 0.32 -10.37 -8.59
CA ALA A 13 0.11 -11.65 -9.25
C ALA A 13 -1.01 -11.62 -10.30
N ARG A 14 -1.90 -10.60 -10.26
CA ARG A 14 -3.04 -10.47 -11.18
C ARG A 14 -2.93 -9.27 -12.11
N PHE A 15 -2.51 -8.11 -11.61
CA PHE A 15 -2.57 -6.84 -12.35
C PHE A 15 -1.19 -6.40 -12.83
N ALA A 16 -1.15 -5.78 -14.00
CA ALA A 16 0.09 -5.26 -14.58
C ALA A 16 0.55 -3.95 -13.91
N GLU A 17 -0.39 -3.09 -13.52
CA GLU A 17 -0.11 -1.75 -13.03
C GLU A 17 -0.57 -1.59 -11.59
N LEU A 18 0.34 -1.17 -10.71
CA LEU A 18 0.09 -1.00 -9.28
C LEU A 18 0.63 0.33 -8.76
N ALA A 19 -0.08 0.91 -7.79
CA ALA A 19 0.38 2.02 -6.98
C ALA A 19 -0.09 1.87 -5.53
N LEU A 20 0.70 2.38 -4.59
CA LEU A 20 0.39 2.39 -3.16
C LEU A 20 0.38 3.82 -2.65
N VAL A 21 -0.73 4.25 -2.06
CA VAL A 21 -0.86 5.58 -1.44
C VAL A 21 -0.91 5.43 0.07
N ALA A 22 0.04 6.03 0.79
CA ALA A 22 0.05 5.99 2.25
C ALA A 22 0.87 7.11 2.87
N ASP A 23 0.64 7.37 4.15
CA ASP A 23 1.48 8.29 4.91
C ASP A 23 2.93 7.78 5.01
N PRO A 24 3.96 8.65 4.85
CA PRO A 24 5.36 8.26 4.93
C PRO A 24 5.77 7.54 6.22
N ALA A 25 5.20 7.92 7.37
CA ALA A 25 5.46 7.27 8.65
C ALA A 25 4.80 5.89 8.74
N VAL A 26 3.65 5.66 8.09
CA VAL A 26 3.05 4.32 7.94
C VAL A 26 3.96 3.45 7.07
N LEU A 27 4.44 3.95 5.93
CA LEU A 27 5.35 3.21 5.04
C LEU A 27 6.67 2.84 5.72
N ARG A 28 7.12 3.63 6.69
CA ARG A 28 8.30 3.33 7.52
C ARG A 28 7.99 2.51 8.78
N GLY A 29 6.75 2.11 8.99
CA GLY A 29 6.31 1.37 10.18
C GLY A 29 6.44 2.16 11.49
N LYS A 30 6.49 3.49 11.42
CA LYS A 30 6.65 4.38 12.59
C LYS A 30 5.33 4.75 13.26
N ARG A 31 4.19 4.55 12.58
CA ARG A 31 2.85 4.76 13.13
C ARG A 31 1.85 3.79 12.52
N PHE A 32 0.75 3.56 13.23
CA PHE A 32 -0.43 2.91 12.67
C PHE A 32 -1.13 3.86 11.69
N GLY A 33 -1.73 3.30 10.64
CA GLY A 33 -2.52 4.06 9.67
C GLY A 33 -2.87 3.23 8.44
N ASN A 34 -3.55 3.87 7.50
CA ASN A 34 -4.08 3.24 6.31
C ASN A 34 -3.11 3.33 5.14
N ALA A 35 -3.21 2.36 4.24
CA ALA A 35 -2.60 2.39 2.93
C ALA A 35 -3.66 1.99 1.89
N ILE A 36 -3.67 2.69 0.76
CA ILE A 36 -4.57 2.42 -0.35
C ILE A 36 -3.76 1.75 -1.46
N LEU A 37 -4.10 0.51 -1.78
CA LEU A 37 -3.52 -0.23 -2.90
C LEU A 37 -4.44 -0.08 -4.12
N VAL A 38 -3.88 0.41 -5.22
CA VAL A 38 -4.56 0.58 -6.51
C VAL A 38 -3.93 -0.37 -7.50
N ALA A 39 -4.75 -1.09 -8.27
CA ALA A 39 -4.30 -2.05 -9.27
C ALA A 39 -5.20 -2.04 -10.51
N ALA A 40 -4.60 -2.16 -11.70
CA ALA A 40 -5.33 -2.19 -12.97
C ALA A 40 -4.57 -2.96 -14.06
N ASP A 41 -5.29 -3.37 -15.10
CA ASP A 41 -4.73 -3.94 -16.34
C ASP A 41 -4.41 -2.86 -17.39
N HIS A 42 -4.49 -1.58 -17.00
CA HIS A 42 -4.17 -0.42 -17.83
C HIS A 42 -3.31 0.58 -17.04
N PRO A 43 -2.56 1.48 -17.71
CA PRO A 43 -1.74 2.48 -17.04
C PRO A 43 -2.52 3.27 -15.98
N LEU A 44 -1.91 3.43 -14.80
CA LEU A 44 -2.46 4.25 -13.72
C LEU A 44 -2.07 5.73 -13.91
N PRO A 45 -2.94 6.68 -13.54
CA PRO A 45 -2.64 8.11 -13.62
C PRO A 45 -1.73 8.56 -12.46
N VAL A 46 -0.54 7.98 -12.35
CA VAL A 46 0.38 8.14 -11.20
C VAL A 46 0.74 9.59 -10.91
N ALA A 47 0.97 10.41 -11.95
CA ALA A 47 1.28 11.83 -11.78
C ALA A 47 0.13 12.60 -11.13
N GLU A 48 -1.11 12.30 -11.53
CA GLU A 48 -2.32 12.89 -10.95
C GLU A 48 -2.49 12.46 -9.49
N LEU A 49 -2.36 11.14 -9.23
CA LEU A 49 -2.45 10.57 -7.88
C LEU A 49 -1.41 11.21 -6.95
N THR A 50 -0.17 11.34 -7.41
CA THR A 50 0.92 11.99 -6.67
C THR A 50 0.59 13.43 -6.33
N ARG A 51 0.10 14.20 -7.31
CA ARG A 51 -0.26 15.61 -7.10
C ARG A 51 -1.39 15.77 -6.08
N ARG A 52 -2.43 14.93 -6.17
CA ARG A 52 -3.56 14.95 -5.22
C ARG A 52 -3.14 14.51 -3.82
N ALA A 53 -2.38 13.43 -3.71
CA ALA A 53 -1.87 12.92 -2.44
C ALA A 53 -1.00 13.95 -1.70
N ALA A 54 -0.20 14.72 -2.44
CA ALA A 54 0.62 15.79 -1.88
C ALA A 54 -0.18 17.05 -1.46
N SER A 55 -1.41 17.21 -1.98
CA SER A 55 -2.29 18.35 -1.72
C SER A 55 -3.26 18.11 -0.56
N ASP A 56 -3.26 16.91 0.03
CA ASP A 56 -4.07 16.59 1.20
C ASP A 56 -3.56 17.35 2.45
N PRO A 57 -4.44 17.77 3.39
CA PRO A 57 -4.04 18.25 4.70
C PRO A 57 -2.98 17.38 5.42
N HIS A 58 -2.99 16.07 5.16
CA HIS A 58 -1.95 15.14 5.59
C HIS A 58 -1.27 14.50 4.36
N PRO A 59 -0.19 15.11 3.84
CA PRO A 59 0.40 14.68 2.58
C PRO A 59 0.83 13.21 2.59
N ALA A 60 0.27 12.43 1.66
CA ALA A 60 0.63 11.04 1.44
C ALA A 60 1.69 10.89 0.35
N ARG A 61 2.34 9.72 0.32
CA ARG A 61 3.25 9.30 -0.76
C ARG A 61 2.56 8.32 -1.67
N VAL A 62 2.92 8.37 -2.95
CA VAL A 62 2.51 7.39 -3.96
C VAL A 62 3.75 6.59 -4.36
N GLU A 63 3.80 5.32 -3.99
CA GLU A 63 4.85 4.39 -4.41
C GLU A 63 4.36 3.60 -5.63
N HIS A 64 5.18 3.50 -6.67
CA HIS A 64 4.86 2.78 -7.90
C HIS A 64 6.13 2.24 -8.57
N GLY A 65 5.97 1.34 -9.54
CA GLY A 65 7.08 0.75 -10.27
C GLY A 65 8.14 0.13 -9.34
N ARG A 66 9.42 0.40 -9.60
CA ARG A 66 10.53 -0.19 -8.85
C ARG A 66 10.46 0.05 -7.34
N ALA A 67 10.09 1.26 -6.90
CA ALA A 67 10.02 1.56 -5.48
C ALA A 67 8.97 0.70 -4.75
N LEU A 68 7.82 0.45 -5.40
CA LEU A 68 6.80 -0.44 -4.87
C LEU A 68 7.24 -1.91 -4.88
N THR A 69 7.95 -2.35 -5.93
CA THR A 69 8.54 -3.69 -6.00
C THR A 69 9.55 -3.90 -4.86
N ASP A 70 10.45 -2.95 -4.66
CA ASP A 70 11.46 -2.99 -3.60
C ASP A 70 10.79 -2.96 -2.21
N PHE A 71 9.72 -2.18 -2.05
CA PHE A 71 8.92 -2.16 -0.81
C PHE A 71 8.24 -3.50 -0.54
N THR A 72 7.73 -4.18 -1.57
CA THR A 72 7.12 -5.52 -1.46
C THR A 72 8.13 -6.53 -0.90
N GLY A 73 9.40 -6.35 -1.25
CA GLY A 73 10.52 -7.05 -0.62
C GLY A 73 10.45 -8.57 -0.74
N GLY A 74 9.97 -9.07 -1.90
CA GLY A 74 9.87 -10.50 -2.19
C GLY A 74 8.77 -11.25 -1.44
N ALA A 75 7.80 -10.54 -0.85
CA ALA A 75 6.64 -11.19 -0.24
C ALA A 75 5.88 -12.06 -1.26
N HIS A 76 5.29 -13.15 -0.77
CA HIS A 76 4.48 -14.05 -1.59
C HIS A 76 3.00 -13.62 -1.59
N PRO A 77 2.25 -13.88 -2.68
CA PRO A 77 0.81 -13.71 -2.72
C PRO A 77 0.11 -14.46 -1.58
N VAL A 78 -0.86 -13.79 -0.95
CA VAL A 78 -1.77 -14.38 0.02
C VAL A 78 -2.85 -15.18 -0.71
N THR A 79 -2.98 -16.46 -0.38
CA THR A 79 -4.05 -17.35 -0.86
C THR A 79 -5.21 -17.38 0.12
N ASP A 80 -6.39 -17.81 -0.32
CA ASP A 80 -7.59 -17.98 0.53
C ASP A 80 -7.31 -18.76 1.82
N ALA A 81 -6.54 -19.85 1.74
CA ALA A 81 -6.18 -20.68 2.90
C ALA A 81 -5.29 -19.98 3.94
N ALA A 82 -4.61 -18.89 3.56
CA ALA A 82 -3.69 -18.12 4.39
C ALA A 82 -4.19 -16.69 4.66
N ALA A 83 -5.41 -16.37 4.21
CA ALA A 83 -6.00 -15.06 4.40
C ALA A 83 -6.30 -14.83 5.88
N VAL A 84 -5.93 -13.65 6.37
CA VAL A 84 -6.19 -13.19 7.73
C VAL A 84 -6.70 -11.76 7.66
N ASP A 85 -7.46 -11.36 8.68
CA ASP A 85 -7.96 -10.00 8.80
C ASP A 85 -6.82 -8.97 8.80
N SER A 86 -7.15 -7.76 8.38
CA SER A 86 -6.23 -6.64 8.48
C SER A 86 -5.91 -6.35 9.96
N PRO A 87 -4.68 -5.88 10.27
CA PRO A 87 -4.32 -5.57 11.65
C PRO A 87 -5.28 -4.56 12.26
N ALA A 88 -5.87 -4.90 13.40
CA ALA A 88 -6.73 -3.99 14.13
C ALA A 88 -5.95 -2.74 14.58
N PRO A 89 -6.59 -1.55 14.59
CA PRO A 89 -6.00 -0.37 15.19
C PRO A 89 -5.63 -0.61 16.67
N PRO A 90 -4.45 -0.16 17.13
CA PRO A 90 -4.13 -0.23 18.55
C PRO A 90 -5.08 0.66 19.36
N GLU A 91 -5.40 0.24 20.59
CA GLU A 91 -6.35 0.94 21.48
C GLU A 91 -6.02 2.41 21.71
N SER A 92 -4.74 2.79 21.60
CA SER A 92 -4.26 4.16 21.77
C SER A 92 -4.67 5.13 20.66
N VAL A 93 -5.21 4.64 19.53
CA VAL A 93 -5.54 5.47 18.35
C VAL A 93 -6.86 6.22 18.51
N PHE A 94 -7.77 5.74 19.36
CA PHE A 94 -9.11 6.34 19.56
C PHE A 94 -9.26 7.06 20.90
N LYS A 95 -8.15 7.38 21.56
CA LYS A 95 -8.14 8.17 22.80
C LYS A 95 -7.89 9.64 22.52
#